data_AF-A0A1W9GXH0-F1
#
_entry.id   AF-A0A1W9GXH0-F1
#
_cell.length_a   1.000
_cell.length_b   1.000
_cell.length_c   1.000
_cell.angle_alpha   90.00
_cell.angle_beta   90.00
_cell.angle_gamma   90.00
#
_symmetry.space_group_name_H-M   'P 1'
#
loop_
_entity.id
_entity.type
_entity.pdbx_description
1 polymer ?
#
loop_
_entity_poly.entity_id
_entity_poly.type
_entity_poly.pdbx_seq_one_letter_code
_entity_poly.pdbx_strand_id
1 'polypeptide(L)'
;MWFKNLQAYRITSGNIILNNLEEALQQHALQPCTQMELQSRGWLPPRDEQDNFVHAFGQQWLIAFAVDKKLLPASVVNQHAKDRLSKIAEMQGYKPGKKQVRDIKEATLIELLPRAFSQRQKTYAWIDGVSNRLIIDTASPSKAEEFVECLIKSVHGLTLAPLETKFSPSTMMTRWLSGDDLSTAFTIDRDCELQGMTDEKEIIKYSHHRLDAEETGRHIRAGKKVIKLAMTWDSKISFVLHDTLQLRRIAPQDILKESAESAEELFISDFAIMTGELSQLINELVEALGGEDRD
;
A
#
# COMPACT_ATOMS: atom_id res chain seq x y z
N MET A 1 0.57 15.56 -7.31
CA MET A 1 0.26 14.32 -6.55
C MET A 1 1.55 13.65 -6.11
N TRP A 2 1.63 13.11 -4.89
CA TRP A 2 2.80 12.37 -4.40
C TRP A 2 2.37 11.09 -3.67
N PHE A 3 3.02 9.97 -3.98
CA PHE A 3 2.78 8.70 -3.30
C PHE A 3 3.28 8.79 -1.85
N LYS A 4 2.52 8.23 -0.91
CA LYS A 4 2.85 8.27 0.52
C LYS A 4 3.50 6.98 1.00
N ASN A 5 3.27 5.89 0.28
CA ASN A 5 3.84 4.58 0.56
C ASN A 5 4.16 3.90 -0.77
N LEU A 6 5.08 2.95 -0.76
CA LEU A 6 5.42 2.15 -1.93
C LEU A 6 5.48 0.69 -1.54
N GLN A 7 4.75 -0.12 -2.32
CA GLN A 7 5.00 -1.53 -2.45
C GLN A 7 5.32 -1.81 -3.91
N ALA A 8 6.55 -2.27 -4.16
CA ALA A 8 7.08 -2.48 -5.50
C ALA A 8 6.98 -3.95 -5.92
N TYR A 9 6.63 -4.15 -7.18
CA TYR A 9 6.59 -5.43 -7.87
C TYR A 9 7.39 -5.32 -9.17
N ARG A 10 8.12 -6.37 -9.52
CA ARG A 10 8.75 -6.54 -10.82
C ARG A 10 7.74 -7.09 -11.82
N ILE A 11 7.75 -6.54 -13.03
CA ILE A 11 7.04 -7.08 -14.18
C ILE A 11 7.95 -8.13 -14.83
N THR A 12 7.61 -9.41 -14.65
CA THR A 12 8.42 -10.55 -15.10
C THR A 12 8.09 -10.99 -16.52
N SER A 13 6.86 -10.75 -16.98
CA SER A 13 6.44 -10.99 -18.37
C SER A 13 5.21 -10.16 -18.71
N GLY A 14 4.95 -10.03 -20.01
CA GLY A 14 3.84 -9.27 -20.55
C GLY A 14 4.28 -7.86 -20.92
N ASN A 15 4.47 -7.62 -22.22
CA ASN A 15 4.75 -6.28 -22.71
C ASN A 15 3.49 -5.44 -22.53
N ILE A 16 3.53 -4.52 -21.56
CA ILE A 16 2.45 -3.55 -21.37
C ILE A 16 2.61 -2.49 -22.47
N ILE A 17 1.65 -2.43 -23.37
CA ILE A 17 1.55 -1.38 -24.39
C ILE A 17 0.45 -0.42 -23.95
N LEU A 18 0.71 0.88 -23.98
CA LEU A 18 -0.20 1.91 -23.44
C LEU A 18 -1.66 1.75 -23.94
N ASN A 19 -1.87 1.62 -25.25
CA ASN A 19 -3.22 1.49 -25.81
C ASN A 19 -3.93 0.21 -25.34
N ASN A 20 -3.20 -0.91 -25.29
CA ASN A 20 -3.76 -2.18 -24.82
C ASN A 20 -4.08 -2.12 -23.32
N LEU A 21 -3.27 -1.39 -22.54
CA LEU A 21 -3.51 -1.16 -21.13
C LEU A 21 -4.80 -0.36 -20.93
N GLU A 22 -4.94 0.78 -21.62
CA GLU A 22 -6.14 1.63 -21.56
C GLU A 22 -7.43 0.82 -21.82
N GLU A 23 -7.47 0.06 -22.92
CA GLU A 23 -8.61 -0.78 -23.27
C GLU A 23 -8.88 -1.87 -22.23
N ALA A 24 -7.83 -2.54 -21.74
CA ALA A 24 -7.94 -3.60 -20.75
C ALA A 24 -8.51 -3.10 -19.41
N LEU A 25 -8.07 -1.91 -18.96
CA LEU A 25 -8.56 -1.29 -17.74
C LEU A 25 -10.02 -0.81 -17.92
N GLN A 26 -10.36 -0.23 -19.07
CA GLN A 26 -11.72 0.21 -19.37
C GLN A 26 -12.73 -0.96 -19.36
N GLN A 27 -12.35 -2.12 -19.89
CA GLN A 27 -13.20 -3.33 -19.85
C GLN A 27 -13.50 -3.83 -18.44
N HIS A 28 -12.67 -3.46 -17.47
CA HIS A 28 -12.79 -3.81 -16.05
C HIS A 28 -13.05 -2.57 -15.19
N ALA A 29 -13.70 -1.56 -15.76
CA ALA A 29 -14.06 -0.33 -15.05
C ALA A 29 -14.96 -0.63 -13.85
N LEU A 30 -14.71 0.08 -12.74
CA LEU A 30 -15.46 -0.02 -11.51
C LEU A 30 -16.94 0.24 -11.76
N GLN A 31 -17.77 -0.75 -11.44
CA GLN A 31 -19.21 -0.59 -11.39
C GLN A 31 -19.63 -0.23 -9.95
N PRO A 32 -20.60 0.70 -9.76
CA PRO A 32 -21.15 0.97 -8.43
C PRO A 32 -21.69 -0.31 -7.76
N CYS A 33 -21.54 -0.43 -6.45
CA CYS A 33 -22.10 -1.57 -5.71
C CYS A 33 -23.60 -1.70 -5.96
N THR A 34 -24.05 -2.89 -6.30
CA THR A 34 -25.50 -3.18 -6.31
C THR A 34 -26.07 -3.12 -4.89
N GLN A 35 -27.40 -3.07 -4.75
CA GLN A 35 -28.06 -2.99 -3.43
C GLN A 35 -27.80 -4.22 -2.55
N MET A 36 -27.45 -5.36 -3.15
CA MET A 36 -27.24 -6.64 -2.45
C MET A 36 -25.77 -7.07 -2.40
N GLU A 37 -24.88 -6.22 -2.89
CA GLU A 37 -23.45 -6.47 -2.93
C GLU A 37 -22.74 -5.65 -1.84
N LEU A 38 -21.88 -6.31 -1.06
CA LEU A 38 -21.14 -5.66 0.02
C LEU A 38 -20.01 -4.77 -0.51
N GLN A 39 -19.41 -5.14 -1.63
CA GLN A 39 -18.37 -4.38 -2.28
C GLN A 39 -18.27 -4.75 -3.76
N SER A 40 -17.91 -3.78 -4.58
CA SER A 40 -17.50 -3.94 -5.97
C SER A 40 -16.10 -3.36 -6.13
N ARG A 41 -15.36 -3.81 -7.14
CA ARG A 41 -13.98 -3.38 -7.37
C ARG A 41 -13.68 -3.29 -8.87
N GLY A 42 -12.83 -2.34 -9.26
CA GLY A 42 -12.44 -2.15 -10.64
C GLY A 42 -11.62 -0.88 -10.86
N TRP A 43 -11.34 -0.59 -12.12
CA TRP A 43 -10.51 0.55 -12.52
C TRP A 43 -11.31 1.84 -12.60
N LEU A 44 -10.62 2.96 -12.49
CA LEU A 44 -11.16 4.27 -12.75
C LEU A 44 -10.07 5.20 -13.28
N PRO A 45 -10.46 6.29 -13.94
CA PRO A 45 -9.53 7.36 -14.28
C PRO A 45 -8.72 7.84 -13.06
N PRO A 46 -7.40 8.03 -13.18
CA PRO A 46 -6.59 8.58 -12.10
C PRO A 46 -7.05 9.97 -11.66
N ARG A 47 -7.55 10.75 -12.61
CA ARG A 47 -8.13 12.08 -12.42
C ARG A 47 -9.63 12.02 -12.68
N ASP A 48 -10.43 12.58 -11.77
CA ASP A 48 -11.88 12.45 -11.83
C ASP A 48 -12.50 13.31 -12.95
N GLU A 49 -11.78 14.30 -13.48
CA GLU A 49 -12.21 15.15 -14.60
C GLU A 49 -11.91 14.55 -15.99
N GLN A 50 -11.26 13.39 -16.06
CA GLN A 50 -10.87 12.73 -17.33
C GLN A 50 -11.53 11.36 -17.45
N ASP A 51 -11.72 10.90 -18.68
CA ASP A 51 -12.27 9.57 -18.99
C ASP A 51 -11.18 8.49 -19.16
N ASN A 52 -9.91 8.91 -19.27
CA ASN A 52 -8.80 8.00 -19.53
C ASN A 52 -8.39 7.25 -18.26
N PHE A 53 -8.24 5.93 -18.36
CA PHE A 53 -7.86 5.01 -17.29
C PHE A 53 -6.35 5.01 -17.02
N VAL A 54 -5.55 5.48 -17.98
CA VAL A 54 -4.11 5.64 -17.87
C VAL A 54 -3.72 7.10 -18.08
N HIS A 55 -3.03 7.69 -17.11
CA HIS A 55 -2.33 8.95 -17.30
C HIS A 55 -0.88 8.66 -17.68
N ALA A 56 -0.46 9.06 -18.87
CA ALA A 56 0.86 8.75 -19.41
C ALA A 56 1.79 9.97 -19.44
N PHE A 57 3.01 9.78 -18.94
CA PHE A 57 4.13 10.70 -19.09
C PHE A 57 5.34 9.91 -19.61
N GLY A 58 5.52 9.89 -20.94
CA GLY A 58 6.52 9.01 -21.58
C GLY A 58 6.26 7.52 -21.27
N GLN A 59 7.24 6.85 -20.69
CA GLN A 59 7.15 5.44 -20.24
C GLN A 59 6.74 5.31 -18.76
N GLN A 60 6.22 6.38 -18.16
CA GLN A 60 5.73 6.41 -16.79
C GLN A 60 4.20 6.53 -16.81
N TRP A 61 3.50 5.51 -16.34
CA TRP A 61 2.04 5.43 -16.46
C TRP A 61 1.37 5.31 -15.10
N LEU A 62 0.46 6.23 -14.80
CA LEU A 62 -0.34 6.19 -13.58
C LEU A 62 -1.70 5.58 -13.87
N ILE A 63 -2.11 4.64 -13.01
CA ILE A 63 -3.39 3.96 -13.06
C ILE A 63 -4.05 4.03 -11.68
N ALA A 64 -5.37 3.91 -11.62
CA ALA A 64 -6.11 3.92 -10.37
C ALA A 64 -7.12 2.77 -10.29
N PHE A 65 -7.06 2.08 -9.16
CA PHE A 65 -8.01 1.03 -8.78
C PHE A 65 -8.85 1.53 -7.63
N ALA A 66 -10.13 1.15 -7.56
CA ALA A 66 -10.89 1.37 -6.36
C ALA A 66 -11.78 0.20 -5.99
N VAL A 67 -12.03 0.14 -4.69
CA VAL A 67 -13.04 -0.69 -4.08
C VAL A 67 -14.17 0.23 -3.63
N ASP A 68 -15.36 0.03 -4.17
CA ASP A 68 -16.59 0.61 -3.65
C ASP A 68 -17.16 -0.36 -2.60
N LYS A 69 -17.42 0.10 -1.38
CA LYS A 69 -17.82 -0.77 -0.27
C LYS A 69 -19.00 -0.20 0.50
N LYS A 70 -19.98 -1.04 0.81
CA LYS A 70 -21.10 -0.70 1.69
C LYS A 70 -20.60 -0.47 3.12
N LEU A 71 -20.89 0.72 3.65
CA LEU A 71 -20.65 1.12 5.02
C LEU A 71 -21.70 0.50 5.94
N LEU A 72 -21.50 -0.77 6.26
CA LEU A 72 -22.34 -1.50 7.20
C LEU A 72 -21.48 -2.12 8.30
N PRO A 73 -21.14 -1.35 9.36
CA PRO A 73 -20.32 -1.85 10.45
C PRO A 73 -20.97 -3.03 11.16
N ALA A 74 -20.16 -4.01 11.58
CA ALA A 74 -20.64 -5.17 12.33
C ALA A 74 -21.35 -4.78 13.63
N SER A 75 -20.99 -3.65 14.26
CA SER A 75 -21.66 -3.12 15.44
C SER A 75 -23.14 -2.81 15.18
N VAL A 76 -23.46 -2.20 14.04
CA VAL A 76 -24.84 -1.87 13.63
C VAL A 76 -25.64 -3.16 13.41
N VAL A 77 -25.09 -4.11 12.65
CA VAL A 77 -25.75 -5.41 12.40
C VAL A 77 -26.00 -6.15 13.72
N ASN A 78 -25.00 -6.16 14.61
CA ASN A 78 -25.10 -6.82 15.91
C ASN A 78 -26.15 -6.17 16.82
N GLN A 79 -26.29 -4.85 16.80
CA GLN A 79 -27.30 -4.14 17.58
C GLN A 79 -28.72 -4.51 17.11
N HIS A 80 -29.01 -4.38 15.82
CA HIS A 80 -30.32 -4.74 15.26
C HIS A 80 -30.66 -6.22 15.45
N ALA A 81 -29.66 -7.12 15.29
CA ALA A 81 -29.86 -8.54 15.54
C ALA A 81 -30.13 -8.85 17.02
N LYS A 82 -29.46 -8.15 17.94
CA LYS A 82 -29.68 -8.30 19.40
C LYS A 82 -31.10 -7.91 19.79
N ASP A 83 -31.63 -6.82 19.22
CA ASP A 83 -33.01 -6.38 19.50
C ASP A 83 -34.03 -7.43 19.04
N ARG A 84 -33.81 -8.05 17.88
CA ARG A 84 -34.65 -9.16 17.38
C ARG A 84 -34.55 -10.41 18.25
N LEU A 85 -33.34 -10.79 18.60
CA LEU A 85 -33.08 -11.95 19.46
C LEU A 85 -33.73 -11.80 20.83
N SER A 86 -33.74 -10.59 21.39
CA SER A 86 -34.38 -10.30 22.68
C SER A 86 -35.90 -10.49 22.59
N LYS A 87 -36.54 -9.95 21.55
CA LYS A 87 -37.98 -10.16 21.29
C LYS A 87 -38.33 -11.64 21.11
N ILE A 88 -37.50 -12.39 20.41
CA ILE A 88 -37.71 -13.84 20.21
C ILE A 88 -37.56 -14.60 21.53
N ALA A 89 -36.58 -14.25 22.36
CA ALA A 89 -36.38 -14.87 23.67
C ALA A 89 -37.58 -14.63 24.60
N GLU A 90 -38.13 -13.41 24.59
CA GLU A 90 -39.34 -13.07 25.35
C GLU A 90 -40.56 -13.87 24.89
N MET A 91 -40.76 -14.03 23.58
CA MET A 91 -41.88 -14.80 23.04
C MET A 91 -41.76 -16.31 23.28
N GLN A 92 -40.55 -16.86 23.25
CA GLN A 92 -40.30 -18.31 23.36
C GLN A 92 -40.06 -18.76 24.82
N GLY A 93 -39.71 -17.84 25.72
CA GLY A 93 -39.41 -18.13 27.12
C GLY A 93 -38.02 -18.72 27.39
N TYR A 94 -37.16 -18.84 26.37
CA TYR A 94 -35.78 -19.32 26.50
C TYR A 94 -34.83 -18.60 25.53
N LYS A 95 -33.53 -18.68 25.79
CA LYS A 95 -32.50 -18.00 24.98
C LYS A 95 -32.35 -18.68 23.60
N PRO A 96 -32.31 -17.91 22.50
CA PRO A 96 -32.05 -18.42 21.16
C PRO A 96 -30.75 -19.22 21.06
N GLY A 97 -30.79 -20.35 20.35
CA GLY A 97 -29.61 -21.19 20.13
C GLY A 97 -28.59 -20.56 19.18
N LYS A 98 -27.34 -21.07 19.16
CA LYS A 98 -26.24 -20.53 18.33
C LYS A 98 -26.59 -20.42 16.85
N LYS A 99 -27.27 -21.43 16.29
CA LYS A 99 -27.73 -21.43 14.89
C LYS A 99 -28.69 -20.27 14.63
N GLN A 100 -29.71 -20.14 15.47
CA GLN A 100 -30.71 -19.07 15.36
C GLN A 100 -30.10 -17.67 15.47
N VAL A 101 -29.10 -17.48 16.36
CA VAL A 101 -28.34 -16.23 16.45
C VAL A 101 -27.62 -15.89 15.15
N ARG A 102 -26.95 -16.87 14.53
CA ARG A 102 -26.26 -16.67 13.25
C ARG A 102 -27.25 -16.32 12.14
N ASP A 103 -28.32 -17.11 12.02
CA ASP A 103 -29.31 -16.94 10.96
C ASP A 103 -30.02 -15.56 11.07
N ILE A 104 -30.28 -15.08 12.29
CA ILE A 104 -30.84 -13.73 12.53
C ILE A 104 -29.84 -12.63 12.17
N LYS A 105 -28.55 -12.82 12.47
CA LYS A 105 -27.51 -11.85 12.07
C LYS A 105 -27.38 -11.76 10.56
N GLU A 106 -27.39 -12.89 9.86
CA GLU A 106 -27.35 -12.95 8.39
C GLU A 106 -28.59 -12.28 7.77
N ALA A 107 -29.79 -12.59 8.27
CA ALA A 107 -31.01 -11.93 7.82
C ALA A 107 -30.99 -10.41 8.06
N THR A 108 -30.46 -9.98 9.22
CA THR A 108 -30.31 -8.56 9.55
C THR A 108 -29.30 -7.87 8.62
N LEU A 109 -28.19 -8.53 8.27
CA LEU A 109 -27.23 -8.02 7.30
C LEU A 109 -27.90 -7.77 5.95
N ILE A 110 -28.61 -8.77 5.43
CA ILE A 110 -29.30 -8.70 4.13
C ILE A 110 -30.32 -7.56 4.10
N GLU A 111 -31.06 -7.35 5.20
CA GLU A 111 -32.06 -6.28 5.28
C GLU A 111 -31.47 -4.88 5.36
N LEU A 112 -30.33 -4.72 6.05
CA LEU A 112 -29.68 -3.43 6.23
C LEU A 112 -28.83 -3.04 5.01
N LEU A 113 -28.38 -4.02 4.21
CA LEU A 113 -27.47 -3.81 3.09
C LEU A 113 -27.97 -2.80 2.04
N PRO A 114 -29.25 -2.83 1.59
CA PRO A 114 -29.77 -1.87 0.62
C PRO A 114 -29.78 -0.42 1.15
N ARG A 115 -29.77 -0.23 2.48
CA ARG A 115 -29.80 1.08 3.14
C ARG A 115 -28.41 1.60 3.45
N ALA A 116 -27.37 0.79 3.28
CA ALA A 116 -26.00 1.20 3.57
C ALA A 116 -25.48 2.14 2.49
N PHE A 117 -24.91 3.26 2.92
CA PHE A 117 -24.14 4.14 2.06
C PHE A 117 -22.92 3.40 1.51
N SER A 118 -22.48 3.75 0.31
CA SER A 118 -21.22 3.22 -0.24
C SER A 118 -20.08 4.20 0.00
N GLN A 119 -18.88 3.69 0.25
CA GLN A 119 -17.65 4.45 0.31
C GLN A 119 -16.64 3.86 -0.66
N ARG A 120 -16.09 4.70 -1.53
CA ARG A 120 -15.04 4.34 -2.46
C ARG A 120 -13.67 4.58 -1.83
N GLN A 121 -12.78 3.59 -1.96
CA GLN A 121 -11.38 3.70 -1.59
C GLN A 121 -10.51 3.55 -2.84
N LYS A 122 -9.89 4.64 -3.27
CA LYS A 122 -8.99 4.71 -4.43
C LYS A 122 -7.56 4.36 -4.00
N THR A 123 -6.87 3.56 -4.80
CA THR A 123 -5.46 3.20 -4.67
C THR A 123 -4.80 3.45 -6.01
N TYR A 124 -3.70 4.20 -6.00
CA TYR A 124 -2.93 4.50 -7.20
C TYR A 124 -1.81 3.47 -7.38
N ALA A 125 -1.47 3.20 -8.62
CA ALA A 125 -0.20 2.57 -8.94
C ALA A 125 0.46 3.26 -10.13
N TRP A 126 1.78 3.24 -10.11
CA TRP A 126 2.64 3.75 -11.15
C TRP A 126 3.37 2.58 -11.79
N ILE A 127 3.26 2.46 -13.11
CA ILE A 127 4.02 1.53 -13.93
C ILE A 127 5.23 2.28 -14.48
N ASP A 128 6.42 1.84 -14.08
CA ASP A 128 7.70 2.28 -14.62
C ASP A 128 8.10 1.36 -15.76
N GLY A 129 7.79 1.76 -16.99
CA GLY A 129 8.12 1.01 -18.21
C GLY A 129 9.61 0.99 -18.53
N VAL A 130 10.41 1.88 -17.94
CA VAL A 130 11.87 1.89 -18.12
C VAL A 130 12.51 0.80 -17.25
N SER A 131 12.09 0.72 -16.00
CA SER A 131 12.64 -0.26 -15.03
C SER A 131 11.84 -1.56 -14.94
N ASN A 132 10.73 -1.70 -15.69
CA ASN A 132 9.78 -2.82 -15.63
C ASN A 132 9.25 -3.09 -14.22
N ARG A 133 8.77 -2.04 -13.54
CA ARG A 133 8.22 -2.13 -12.18
C ARG A 133 6.79 -1.61 -12.10
N LEU A 134 6.00 -2.23 -11.24
CA LEU A 134 4.72 -1.71 -10.75
C LEU A 134 4.89 -1.25 -9.30
N ILE A 135 4.58 0.00 -9.02
CA ILE A 135 4.71 0.62 -7.70
C ILE A 135 3.32 1.02 -7.22
N ILE A 136 2.86 0.48 -6.09
CA ILE A 136 1.50 0.71 -5.57
C ILE A 136 1.55 1.63 -4.35
N ASP A 137 0.73 2.69 -4.33
CA ASP A 137 0.62 3.62 -3.20
C ASP A 137 -0.23 3.06 -2.05
N THR A 138 0.33 2.10 -1.32
CA THR A 138 -0.36 1.49 -0.18
C THR A 138 0.62 1.02 0.89
N ALA A 139 0.23 1.20 2.15
CA ALA A 139 0.90 0.59 3.31
C ALA A 139 0.31 -0.79 3.67
N SER A 140 -0.76 -1.23 3.00
CA SER A 140 -1.51 -2.44 3.32
C SER A 140 -1.19 -3.55 2.32
N PRO A 141 -0.51 -4.64 2.74
CA PRO A 141 -0.22 -5.78 1.87
C PRO A 141 -1.47 -6.36 1.20
N SER A 142 -2.58 -6.49 1.94
CA SER A 142 -3.84 -7.00 1.40
C SER A 142 -4.44 -6.14 0.29
N LYS A 143 -4.23 -4.80 0.33
CA LYS A 143 -4.69 -3.91 -0.74
C LYS A 143 -3.80 -4.01 -1.97
N ALA A 144 -2.49 -4.20 -1.77
CA ALA A 144 -1.56 -4.43 -2.87
C ALA A 144 -1.86 -5.76 -3.57
N GLU A 145 -2.11 -6.83 -2.81
CA GLU A 145 -2.52 -8.13 -3.35
C GLU A 145 -3.82 -8.04 -4.15
N GLU A 146 -4.85 -7.36 -3.61
CA GLU A 146 -6.12 -7.16 -4.33
C GLU A 146 -5.93 -6.35 -5.62
N PHE A 147 -5.09 -5.32 -5.59
CA PHE A 147 -4.73 -4.53 -6.77
C PHE A 147 -4.05 -5.40 -7.83
N VAL A 148 -3.02 -6.15 -7.44
CA VAL A 148 -2.25 -7.06 -8.32
C VAL A 148 -3.15 -8.14 -8.91
N GLU A 149 -4.01 -8.75 -8.09
CA GLU A 149 -4.98 -9.75 -8.54
C GLU A 149 -5.89 -9.18 -9.63
N CYS A 150 -6.39 -7.96 -9.46
CA CYS A 150 -7.22 -7.32 -10.47
C CYS A 150 -6.43 -6.97 -11.73
N LEU A 151 -5.19 -6.49 -11.59
CA LEU A 151 -4.37 -6.08 -12.74
C LEU A 151 -4.01 -7.27 -13.63
N ILE A 152 -3.63 -8.40 -13.03
CA ILE A 152 -3.33 -9.64 -13.77
C ILE A 152 -4.58 -10.16 -14.49
N LYS A 153 -5.78 -10.01 -13.90
CA LYS A 153 -7.04 -10.39 -14.56
C LYS A 153 -7.39 -9.47 -15.73
N SER A 154 -7.10 -8.18 -15.61
CA SER A 154 -7.39 -7.22 -16.67
C SER A 154 -6.40 -7.30 -17.83
N VAL A 155 -5.10 -7.42 -17.53
CA VAL A 155 -4.02 -7.40 -18.52
C VAL A 155 -3.52 -8.82 -18.77
N HIS A 156 -4.01 -9.43 -19.85
CA HIS A 156 -3.68 -10.80 -20.21
C HIS A 156 -2.16 -10.97 -20.46
N GLY A 157 -1.57 -12.00 -19.86
CA GLY A 157 -0.15 -12.33 -20.02
C GLY A 157 0.80 -11.52 -19.13
N LEU A 158 0.28 -10.57 -18.34
CA LEU A 158 1.04 -9.87 -17.31
C LEU A 158 1.37 -10.84 -16.16
N THR A 159 2.65 -10.91 -15.79
CA THR A 159 3.08 -11.56 -14.56
C THR A 159 3.87 -10.58 -13.70
N LEU A 160 3.61 -10.65 -12.40
CA LEU A 160 4.20 -9.79 -11.39
C LEU A 160 4.81 -10.65 -10.28
N ALA A 161 6.01 -10.28 -9.85
CA ALA A 161 6.65 -10.83 -8.65
C ALA A 161 6.91 -9.67 -7.68
N PRO A 162 6.85 -9.88 -6.35
CA PRO A 162 7.37 -8.90 -5.41
C PRO A 162 8.79 -8.48 -5.79
N LEU A 163 9.14 -7.22 -5.58
CA LEU A 163 10.54 -6.79 -5.69
C LEU A 163 11.31 -7.41 -4.52
N GLU A 164 12.36 -8.15 -4.82
CA GLU A 164 13.22 -8.81 -3.83
C GLU A 164 14.67 -8.37 -4.03
N THR A 165 15.46 -8.44 -2.96
CA THR A 165 16.86 -8.00 -2.92
C THR A 165 17.73 -9.07 -2.30
N LYS A 166 18.99 -9.16 -2.71
CA LYS A 166 19.91 -10.23 -2.27
C LYS A 166 20.09 -10.27 -0.74
N PHE A 167 20.07 -9.10 -0.10
CA PHE A 167 20.04 -9.01 1.35
C PHE A 167 18.67 -8.51 1.82
N SER A 168 18.17 -9.13 2.89
CA SER A 168 16.93 -8.66 3.50
C SER A 168 17.10 -7.25 4.07
N PRO A 169 16.08 -6.37 3.95
CA PRO A 169 16.15 -5.03 4.52
C PRO A 169 16.44 -5.03 6.02
N SER A 170 15.88 -6.00 6.76
CA SER A 170 16.14 -6.13 8.20
C SER A 170 17.62 -6.35 8.52
N THR A 171 18.29 -7.21 7.73
CA THR A 171 19.72 -7.46 7.87
C THR A 171 20.53 -6.20 7.61
N MET A 172 20.23 -5.49 6.51
CA MET A 172 20.99 -4.30 6.11
C MET A 172 20.76 -3.12 7.06
N MET A 173 19.51 -2.86 7.47
CA MET A 173 19.21 -1.85 8.48
C MET A 173 19.93 -2.11 9.81
N THR A 174 20.04 -3.38 10.22
CA THR A 174 20.79 -3.77 11.43
C THR A 174 22.29 -3.50 11.29
N ARG A 175 22.85 -3.77 10.11
CA ARG A 175 24.24 -3.47 9.77
C ARG A 175 24.53 -1.97 9.78
N TRP A 176 23.68 -1.16 9.13
CA TRP A 176 23.84 0.29 9.08
C TRP A 176 23.80 0.92 10.48
N LEU A 177 22.93 0.45 11.38
CA LEU A 177 22.94 0.90 12.79
C LEU A 177 24.14 0.39 13.60
N SER A 178 24.81 -0.67 13.15
CA SER A 178 26.00 -1.21 13.81
C SER A 178 27.30 -0.55 13.36
N GLY A 179 27.23 0.38 12.40
CA GLY A 179 28.38 1.14 11.90
C GLY A 179 28.96 0.65 10.57
N ASP A 180 28.29 -0.28 9.87
CA ASP A 180 28.66 -0.62 8.49
C ASP A 180 28.39 0.56 7.54
N ASP A 181 29.18 0.66 6.47
CA ASP A 181 29.07 1.74 5.49
C ASP A 181 27.68 1.76 4.83
N LEU A 182 26.94 2.83 5.12
CA LEU A 182 25.75 3.23 4.38
C LEU A 182 26.19 4.09 3.19
N SER A 183 25.58 3.87 2.02
CA SER A 183 25.81 4.74 0.85
C SER A 183 25.62 6.21 1.24
N THR A 184 26.47 7.09 0.72
CA THR A 184 26.41 8.54 1.00
C THR A 184 25.10 9.18 0.56
N ALA A 185 24.34 8.51 -0.31
CA ALA A 185 23.01 8.94 -0.72
C ALA A 185 21.96 8.81 0.40
N PHE A 186 22.21 8.02 1.44
CA PHE A 186 21.26 7.78 2.51
C PHE A 186 21.77 8.29 3.86
N THR A 187 20.86 8.84 4.64
CA THR A 187 21.09 9.25 6.03
C THR A 187 20.04 8.62 6.93
N ILE A 188 20.42 8.25 8.15
CA ILE A 188 19.52 7.64 9.14
C ILE A 188 18.88 8.75 9.99
N ASP A 189 17.55 8.66 10.14
CA ASP A 189 16.74 9.62 10.89
C ASP A 189 16.46 9.16 12.33
N ARG A 190 15.40 9.71 12.94
CA ARG A 190 15.12 9.66 14.38
C ARG A 190 14.05 8.65 14.82
N ASP A 191 13.57 7.83 13.88
CA ASP A 191 12.59 6.77 14.15
C ASP A 191 13.18 5.41 13.79
N CYS A 192 13.10 4.45 14.72
CA CYS A 192 13.57 3.08 14.53
C CYS A 192 12.73 2.11 15.37
N GLU A 193 12.46 0.92 14.84
CA GLU A 193 11.88 -0.18 15.61
C GLU A 193 12.80 -1.40 15.54
N LEU A 194 13.19 -1.91 16.71
CA LEU A 194 13.95 -3.16 16.86
C LEU A 194 13.06 -4.25 17.44
N GLN A 195 13.22 -5.48 16.97
CA GLN A 195 12.46 -6.64 17.40
C GLN A 195 13.39 -7.76 17.84
N GLY A 196 13.08 -8.39 18.98
CA GLY A 196 13.74 -9.62 19.42
C GLY A 196 13.43 -10.82 18.52
N MET A 197 14.36 -11.77 18.44
CA MET A 197 14.19 -13.00 17.67
C MET A 197 13.44 -14.12 18.42
N THR A 198 13.06 -13.90 19.68
CA THR A 198 12.31 -14.86 20.49
C THR A 198 10.83 -14.90 20.11
N ASP A 199 10.11 -15.93 20.56
CA ASP A 199 8.68 -16.08 20.29
C ASP A 199 7.83 -14.91 20.83
N GLU A 200 8.30 -14.26 21.90
CA GLU A 200 7.63 -13.11 22.49
C GLU A 200 7.71 -11.84 21.62
N LYS A 201 8.61 -11.81 20.62
CA LYS A 201 8.79 -10.69 19.67
C LYS A 201 8.84 -9.32 20.35
N GLU A 202 9.62 -9.19 21.42
CA GLU A 202 9.82 -7.93 22.15
C GLU A 202 10.16 -6.78 21.20
N ILE A 203 9.48 -5.63 21.32
CA ILE A 203 9.68 -4.46 20.48
C ILE A 203 10.28 -3.31 21.28
N ILE A 204 11.34 -2.71 20.76
CA ILE A 204 11.87 -1.41 21.21
C ILE A 204 11.60 -0.40 20.11
N LYS A 205 10.95 0.71 20.46
CA LYS A 205 10.61 1.78 19.53
C LYS A 205 11.24 3.09 19.93
N TYR A 206 12.02 3.65 19.02
CA TYR A 206 12.51 5.03 19.05
C TYR A 206 11.61 5.89 18.16
N SER A 207 11.17 7.04 18.67
CA SER A 207 10.36 8.00 17.92
C SER A 207 10.81 9.40 18.25
N HIS A 208 11.14 10.18 17.21
CA HIS A 208 11.69 11.54 17.33
C HIS A 208 12.93 11.62 18.22
N HIS A 209 13.72 10.54 18.30
CA HIS A 209 14.90 10.44 19.13
C HIS A 209 16.16 10.27 18.29
N ARG A 210 17.23 11.01 18.60
CA ARG A 210 18.51 10.81 17.92
C ARG A 210 19.04 9.43 18.29
N LEU A 211 19.24 8.56 17.29
CA LEU A 211 19.74 7.22 17.52
C LEU A 211 21.21 7.28 17.94
N ASP A 212 21.49 6.80 19.15
CA ASP A 212 22.84 6.63 19.67
C ASP A 212 23.39 5.26 19.26
N ALA A 213 24.56 5.23 18.62
CA ALA A 213 25.13 4.00 18.07
C ALA A 213 25.55 3.00 19.16
N GLU A 214 25.92 3.47 20.36
CA GLU A 214 26.26 2.58 21.47
C GLU A 214 25.00 1.93 22.04
N GLU A 215 23.93 2.71 22.21
CA GLU A 215 22.64 2.22 22.70
C GLU A 215 21.99 1.23 21.73
N THR A 216 21.84 1.60 20.46
CA THR A 216 21.27 0.69 19.44
C THR A 216 22.15 -0.54 19.27
N GLY A 217 23.48 -0.38 19.28
CA GLY A 217 24.44 -1.46 19.20
C GLY A 217 24.36 -2.44 20.39
N ARG A 218 24.01 -1.99 21.60
CA ARG A 218 23.74 -2.88 22.74
C ARG A 218 22.52 -3.77 22.50
N HIS A 219 21.43 -3.19 21.99
CA HIS A 219 20.22 -3.96 21.68
C HIS A 219 20.46 -4.96 20.54
N ILE A 220 21.21 -4.57 19.51
CA ILE A 220 21.56 -5.45 18.40
C ILE A 220 22.42 -6.63 18.86
N ARG A 221 23.44 -6.38 19.69
CA ARG A 221 24.26 -7.45 20.30
C ARG A 221 23.47 -8.38 21.23
N ALA A 222 22.37 -7.89 21.80
CA ALA A 222 21.42 -8.69 22.58
C ALA A 222 20.46 -9.52 21.69
N GLY A 223 20.68 -9.60 20.37
CA GLY A 223 19.91 -10.43 19.45
C GLY A 223 18.66 -9.76 18.89
N LYS A 224 18.55 -8.43 18.96
CA LYS A 224 17.46 -7.68 18.31
C LYS A 224 17.85 -7.29 16.89
N LYS A 225 16.90 -7.36 15.96
CA LYS A 225 17.06 -6.90 14.57
C LYS A 225 16.20 -5.68 14.30
N VAL A 226 16.61 -4.84 13.36
CA VAL A 226 15.83 -3.67 12.94
C VAL A 226 14.72 -4.12 12.01
N ILE A 227 13.48 -3.71 12.29
CA ILE A 227 12.30 -3.99 11.45
C ILE A 227 11.76 -2.74 10.76
N LYS A 228 12.09 -1.55 11.27
CA LYS A 228 11.80 -0.27 10.63
C LYS A 228 12.91 0.72 10.89
N LEU A 229 13.28 1.49 9.88
CA LEU A 229 14.28 2.55 9.99
C LEU A 229 13.82 3.77 9.18
N ALA A 230 13.70 4.92 9.83
CA ALA A 230 13.51 6.17 9.12
C ALA A 230 14.82 6.63 8.51
N MET A 231 14.75 7.05 7.26
CA MET A 231 15.89 7.44 6.46
C MET A 231 15.52 8.61 5.55
N THR A 232 16.52 9.39 5.17
CA THR A 232 16.40 10.41 4.15
C THR A 232 17.38 10.13 3.01
N TRP A 233 16.85 10.11 1.79
CA TRP A 233 17.62 9.95 0.55
C TRP A 233 17.95 11.31 -0.08
N ASP A 234 19.22 11.51 -0.41
CA ASP A 234 19.80 12.69 -1.07
C ASP A 234 19.38 14.04 -0.47
N SER A 235 19.05 14.06 0.82
CA SER A 235 18.39 15.22 1.49
C SER A 235 17.09 15.70 0.81
N LYS A 236 16.49 14.87 -0.05
CA LYS A 236 15.30 15.19 -0.86
C LYS A 236 14.06 14.42 -0.44
N ILE A 237 14.19 13.19 0.05
CA ILE A 237 13.02 12.34 0.37
C ILE A 237 13.23 11.64 1.69
N SER A 238 12.39 11.96 2.68
CA SER A 238 12.27 11.16 3.90
C SER A 238 11.28 10.03 3.71
N PHE A 239 11.61 8.87 4.27
CA PHE A 239 10.74 7.70 4.30
C PHE A 239 11.09 6.79 5.47
N VAL A 240 10.23 5.80 5.72
CA VAL A 240 10.49 4.70 6.66
C VAL A 240 10.62 3.42 5.85
N LEU A 241 11.82 2.83 5.87
CA LEU A 241 12.06 1.51 5.31
C LEU A 241 11.56 0.44 6.28
N HIS A 242 10.78 -0.51 5.78
CA HIS A 242 10.35 -1.69 6.53
C HIS A 242 11.18 -2.92 6.15
N ASP A 243 11.19 -3.92 7.03
CA ASP A 243 11.81 -5.24 6.81
C ASP A 243 11.27 -5.98 5.57
N THR A 244 10.04 -5.67 5.15
CA THR A 244 9.38 -6.19 3.95
C THR A 244 9.64 -5.40 2.67
N LEU A 245 10.66 -4.54 2.66
CA LEU A 245 11.02 -3.63 1.56
C LEU A 245 9.95 -2.57 1.22
N GLN A 246 8.90 -2.45 2.04
CA GLN A 246 7.93 -1.37 1.90
C GLN A 246 8.54 -0.04 2.35
N LEU A 247 8.33 1.01 1.55
CA LEU A 247 8.65 2.39 1.93
C LEU A 247 7.36 3.05 2.40
N ARG A 248 7.38 3.66 3.58
CA ARG A 248 6.19 4.32 4.16
C ARG A 248 6.50 5.75 4.57
N ARG A 249 5.45 6.55 4.74
CA ARG A 249 5.55 7.96 5.15
C ARG A 249 6.51 8.75 4.25
N ILE A 250 6.45 8.49 2.94
CA ILE A 250 7.25 9.21 1.96
C ILE A 250 6.87 10.69 2.01
N ALA A 251 7.90 11.51 2.20
CA ALA A 251 7.77 12.94 2.34
C ALA A 251 8.90 13.62 1.53
N PRO A 252 8.58 14.33 0.45
CA PRO A 252 9.55 15.16 -0.25
C PRO A 252 9.97 16.32 0.65
N GLN A 253 11.28 16.58 0.72
CA GLN A 253 11.91 17.71 1.37
C GLN A 253 12.30 18.73 0.31
N ASP A 254 11.75 19.94 0.42
CA ASP A 254 12.13 21.10 -0.40
C ASP A 254 12.29 20.82 -1.91
N ILE A 255 11.49 19.90 -2.45
CA ILE A 255 11.43 19.67 -3.89
C ILE A 255 10.76 20.90 -4.50
N LEU A 256 11.50 21.58 -5.38
CA LEU A 256 11.07 22.77 -6.09
C LEU A 256 9.69 22.50 -6.72
N LYS A 257 8.66 23.14 -6.16
CA LYS A 257 7.37 23.19 -6.82
C LYS A 257 7.50 24.16 -7.97
N GLU A 258 7.44 23.65 -9.20
CA GLU A 258 7.33 24.50 -10.36
C GLU A 258 6.05 25.34 -10.26
N SER A 259 6.12 26.60 -10.69
CA SER A 259 4.92 27.42 -10.84
C SER A 259 4.08 26.83 -11.98
N ALA A 260 2.89 26.34 -11.67
CA ALA A 260 1.92 25.86 -12.64
C ALA A 260 0.79 26.87 -12.80
N GLU A 261 0.32 27.08 -14.03
CA GLU A 261 -0.77 28.02 -14.34
C GLU A 261 -2.14 27.38 -14.16
N SER A 262 -2.20 26.04 -14.15
CA SER A 262 -3.43 25.26 -13.94
C SER A 262 -3.22 24.04 -13.03
N ALA A 263 -4.33 23.50 -12.51
CA ALA A 263 -4.30 22.26 -11.71
C ALA A 263 -3.85 21.03 -12.53
N GLU A 264 -4.08 21.05 -13.84
CA GLU A 264 -3.63 20.01 -14.76
C GLU A 264 -2.12 20.02 -14.95
N GLU A 265 -1.55 21.18 -15.23
CA GLU A 265 -0.10 21.35 -15.34
C GLU A 265 0.61 20.99 -14.04
N LEU A 266 0.04 21.41 -12.89
CA LEU A 266 0.56 21.06 -11.58
C LEU A 266 0.58 19.54 -11.38
N PHE A 267 -0.48 18.84 -11.80
CA PHE A 267 -0.55 17.39 -11.69
C PHE A 267 0.51 16.70 -12.56
N ILE A 268 0.66 17.14 -13.81
CA ILE A 268 1.63 16.58 -14.77
C ILE A 268 3.06 16.80 -14.25
N SER A 269 3.38 18.02 -13.84
CA SER A 269 4.70 18.37 -13.28
C SER A 269 4.99 17.56 -12.01
N ASP A 270 4.05 17.53 -11.05
CA ASP A 270 4.21 16.73 -9.82
C ASP A 270 4.44 15.24 -10.13
N PHE A 271 3.70 14.67 -11.09
CA PHE A 271 3.85 13.26 -11.47
C PHE A 271 5.20 12.98 -12.14
N ALA A 272 5.65 13.87 -13.04
CA ALA A 272 6.96 13.77 -13.68
C ALA A 272 8.09 13.82 -12.65
N ILE A 273 8.06 14.79 -11.74
CA ILE A 273 9.05 14.94 -10.66
C ILE A 273 9.02 13.72 -9.73
N MET A 274 7.85 13.30 -9.28
CA MET A 274 7.69 12.15 -8.38
C MET A 274 8.25 10.87 -8.99
N THR A 275 7.92 10.56 -10.25
CA THR A 275 8.38 9.32 -10.90
C THR A 275 9.88 9.33 -11.16
N GLY A 276 10.46 10.48 -11.53
CA GLY A 276 11.90 10.63 -11.68
C GLY A 276 12.67 10.37 -10.38
N GLU A 277 12.29 11.06 -9.30
CA GLU A 277 12.99 10.94 -8.01
C GLU A 277 12.75 9.57 -7.34
N LEU A 278 11.51 9.06 -7.35
CA LEU A 278 11.21 7.75 -6.75
C LEU A 278 11.85 6.59 -7.52
N SER A 279 12.01 6.67 -8.85
CA SER A 279 12.73 5.63 -9.61
C SER A 279 14.19 5.54 -9.19
N GLN A 280 14.85 6.70 -9.02
CA GLN A 280 16.25 6.78 -8.56
C GLN A 280 16.39 6.28 -7.13
N LEU A 281 15.52 6.73 -6.21
CA LEU A 281 15.46 6.24 -4.83
C LEU A 281 15.34 4.71 -4.77
N ILE A 282 14.42 4.12 -5.53
CA ILE A 282 14.22 2.66 -5.54
C ILE A 282 15.48 1.96 -6.06
N ASN A 283 16.09 2.45 -7.14
CA ASN A 283 17.32 1.87 -7.70
C ASN A 283 18.47 1.89 -6.70
N GLU A 284 18.76 3.04 -6.10
CA GLU A 284 19.86 3.16 -5.14
C GLU A 284 19.61 2.37 -3.86
N LEU A 285 18.35 2.27 -3.42
CA LEU A 285 17.99 1.44 -2.28
C LEU A 285 18.19 -0.04 -2.58
N VAL A 286 17.76 -0.51 -3.76
CA VAL A 286 17.98 -1.90 -4.21
C VAL A 286 19.48 -2.22 -4.26
N GLU A 287 20.30 -1.33 -4.81
CA GLU A 287 21.75 -1.48 -4.81
C GLU A 287 22.34 -1.51 -3.40
N ALA A 288 21.90 -0.63 -2.50
CA ALA A 288 22.30 -0.64 -1.09
C ALA A 288 21.90 -1.94 -0.35
N LEU A 289 20.92 -2.67 -0.87
CA LEU A 289 20.47 -3.98 -0.39
C LEU A 289 21.13 -5.16 -1.13
N GLY A 290 22.22 -4.91 -1.86
CA GLY A 290 22.99 -5.94 -2.58
C GLY A 290 22.54 -6.20 -4.02
N GLY A 291 21.65 -5.36 -4.54
CA GLY A 291 21.02 -5.51 -5.85
C GLY A 291 19.75 -6.34 -5.81
N GLU A 292 19.03 -6.33 -6.93
CA GLU A 292 17.80 -7.09 -7.11
C GLU A 292 18.08 -8.59 -7.08
N ASP A 293 17.25 -9.34 -6.35
CA ASP A 293 17.21 -10.80 -6.44
C ASP A 293 16.29 -11.20 -7.58
N ARG A 294 16.80 -12.01 -8.51
CA ARG A 294 16.10 -12.37 -9.73
C ARG A 294 15.82 -13.86 -9.84
N ASP A 295 16.30 -14.65 -8.88
CA ASP A 295 16.17 -16.10 -8.85
C ASP A 295 14.77 -16.56 -8.42
#